data_AF-A0A7V9NHU7-F1
#
_entry.id   AF-A0A7V9NHU7-F1
#
_cell.length_a   1.000
_cell.length_b   1.000
_cell.length_c   1.000
_cell.angle_alpha   90.00
_cell.angle_beta   90.00
_cell.angle_gamma   90.00
#
_symmetry.space_group_name_H-M   'P 1'
#
loop_
_entity.id
_entity.type
_entity.pdbx_description
1 polymer ?
#
loop_
_entity_poly.entity_id
_entity_poly.type
_entity_poly.pdbx_seq_one_letter_code
_entity_poly.pdbx_strand_id
1 'polypeptide(L)'
;IYNFNPASIFMGDTGSLFIGFTLAAMALDPLAGPRGGSGLLSIVGAPVLLLLIPIFDTSLVTVLRLLSGRRPSQGGRDHSSHRLVAIGLPERTAVMVLWTLAALGALIGIELRYAGSGLGAPVGGAFVLAMVIFAVYLSRVRVYEDTDLALVRSGKITPFVDNLMYKRRAAEVMLDLCLIALSYHLAYRLRFEGAEYALYFPQFLNSLPIVIGVQIVALLAVGTYRGVWRYFGLMDGVTFGKGVALGTVAIVTTIVFVYRFENYSRGVFVIYAAVLLLALNGSRASFRLMSEFIRRRRIGERLVVYGAGDGGSLVIRELLNDEHRSYRLLGFIDDDPQKVRLRVQGYPVLGGYETLAGLARERAVDAVVVSAREISPERLKAIEELCADNGILLSRLHFRLEQLVAS
;
A
#
# COMPACT_ATOMS: atom_id res chain seq x y z
N ILE A 1 1.76 -8.78 30.42
CA ILE A 1 0.91 -8.11 31.43
C ILE A 1 1.46 -6.71 31.74
N TYR A 2 2.61 -6.58 32.39
CA TYR A 2 3.18 -5.26 32.76
C TYR A 2 3.72 -4.38 31.61
N ASN A 3 3.95 -4.95 30.43
CA ASN A 3 4.40 -4.22 29.24
C ASN A 3 3.25 -3.87 28.26
N PHE A 4 2.00 -4.27 28.56
CA PHE A 4 0.86 -3.93 27.72
C PHE A 4 0.47 -2.46 27.91
N ASN A 5 0.04 -1.77 26.85
CA ASN A 5 -0.25 -0.33 26.92
C ASN A 5 -1.42 -0.01 27.89
N PRO A 6 -1.23 0.88 28.89
CA PRO A 6 -0.01 1.63 29.22
C PRO A 6 1.02 0.78 30.01
N ALA A 7 2.27 0.76 29.55
CA ALA A 7 3.30 -0.09 30.13
C ALA A 7 3.77 0.44 31.50
N SER A 8 3.83 -0.44 32.50
CA SER A 8 4.40 -0.16 33.81
C SER A 8 5.85 -0.63 33.95
N ILE A 9 6.27 -1.60 33.11
CA ILE A 9 7.64 -2.12 33.08
C ILE A 9 8.11 -2.23 31.62
N PHE A 10 9.29 -1.68 31.33
CA PHE A 10 9.95 -1.79 30.03
C PHE A 10 10.92 -2.98 30.01
N MET A 11 11.01 -3.63 28.85
CA MET A 11 11.87 -4.81 28.63
C MET A 11 13.37 -4.47 28.69
N GLY A 12 13.74 -3.27 28.21
CA GLY A 12 15.12 -2.83 28.08
C GLY A 12 15.95 -3.63 27.08
N ASP A 13 17.22 -3.24 26.94
CA ASP A 13 18.17 -3.88 26.02
C ASP A 13 18.51 -5.30 26.46
N THR A 14 18.67 -5.53 27.77
CA THR A 14 18.99 -6.84 28.33
C THR A 14 17.94 -7.90 27.94
N GLY A 15 16.65 -7.57 28.05
CA GLY A 15 15.59 -8.49 27.67
C GLY A 15 15.50 -8.70 26.16
N SER A 16 15.53 -7.62 25.38
CA SER A 16 15.36 -7.70 23.93
C SER A 16 16.52 -8.43 23.24
N LEU A 17 17.77 -8.19 23.65
CA LEU A 17 18.96 -8.89 23.16
C LEU A 17 18.93 -10.38 23.53
N PHE A 18 18.55 -10.71 24.78
CA PHE A 18 18.45 -12.10 25.23
C PHE A 18 17.40 -12.89 24.43
N ILE A 19 16.19 -12.34 24.23
CA ILE A 19 15.15 -13.00 23.43
C ILE A 19 15.60 -13.14 21.97
N GLY A 20 16.15 -12.08 21.38
CA GLY A 20 16.62 -12.11 20.00
C GLY A 20 17.68 -13.18 19.76
N PHE A 21 18.68 -13.25 20.63
CA PHE A 21 19.73 -14.28 20.58
C PHE A 21 19.15 -15.69 20.73
N THR A 22 18.27 -15.89 21.71
CA THR A 22 17.65 -17.21 21.95
C THR A 22 16.83 -17.69 20.75
N LEU A 23 16.00 -16.81 20.17
CA LEU A 23 15.21 -17.14 18.98
C LEU A 23 16.10 -17.44 17.76
N ALA A 24 17.19 -16.69 17.58
CA ALA A 24 18.15 -16.94 16.50
C ALA A 24 18.86 -18.29 16.68
N ALA A 25 19.28 -18.63 17.90
CA ALA A 25 19.90 -19.93 18.20
C ALA A 25 18.92 -21.10 17.94
N MET A 26 17.66 -20.97 18.35
CA MET A 26 16.62 -21.98 18.10
C MET A 26 16.28 -22.12 16.61
N ALA A 27 16.31 -21.02 15.86
CA ALA A 27 16.07 -21.03 14.41
C ALA A 27 17.16 -21.77 13.62
N LEU A 28 18.38 -21.87 14.17
CA LEU A 28 19.52 -22.52 13.56
C LEU A 28 19.69 -23.99 13.99
N ASP A 29 18.90 -24.49 14.93
CA ASP A 29 19.03 -25.85 15.46
C ASP A 29 18.85 -26.90 14.34
N PRO A 30 19.89 -27.69 13.99
CA PRO A 30 19.81 -28.73 12.97
C PRO A 30 18.80 -29.84 13.29
N LEU A 31 18.51 -30.07 14.58
CA LEU A 31 17.51 -31.05 15.04
C LEU A 31 16.07 -30.58 14.78
N ALA A 32 15.88 -29.30 14.49
CA ALA A 32 14.64 -28.71 14.01
C ALA A 32 14.43 -28.88 12.49
N GLY A 33 15.26 -29.69 11.81
CA GLY A 33 15.12 -29.97 10.38
C GLY A 33 13.73 -30.49 9.96
N PRO A 34 13.28 -30.24 8.72
CA PRO A 34 11.96 -30.68 8.26
C PRO A 34 11.83 -32.20 8.32
N ARG A 35 10.82 -32.73 9.02
CA ARG A 35 10.53 -34.18 9.06
C ARG A 35 9.93 -34.71 7.74
N GLY A 36 9.71 -33.85 6.73
CA GLY A 36 8.95 -34.22 5.52
C GLY A 36 9.25 -33.44 4.23
N GLY A 37 10.43 -32.82 4.07
CA GLY A 37 10.78 -32.18 2.79
C GLY A 37 12.16 -31.50 2.78
N SER A 38 13.07 -32.00 1.94
CA SER A 38 14.49 -31.59 1.81
C SER A 38 14.72 -30.35 0.94
N GLY A 39 13.88 -29.32 1.07
CA GLY A 39 13.99 -28.09 0.28
C GLY A 39 14.67 -26.95 1.04
N LEU A 40 15.65 -26.27 0.42
CA LEU A 40 16.27 -25.03 0.91
C LEU A 40 15.20 -23.99 1.34
N LEU A 41 14.08 -23.94 0.62
CA LEU A 41 12.94 -23.07 0.92
C LEU A 41 12.30 -23.34 2.28
N SER A 42 12.17 -24.60 2.70
CA SER A 42 11.58 -24.94 4.01
C SER A 42 12.55 -24.63 5.15
N ILE A 43 13.84 -24.94 4.93
CA ILE A 43 14.92 -24.72 5.89
C ILE A 43 15.12 -23.23 6.18
N VAL A 44 15.15 -22.40 5.15
CA VAL A 44 15.40 -20.95 5.29
C VAL A 44 14.10 -20.17 5.44
N GLY A 45 13.06 -20.54 4.69
CA GLY A 45 11.82 -19.79 4.63
C GLY A 45 11.02 -19.82 5.93
N ALA A 46 10.95 -20.95 6.62
CA ALA A 46 10.17 -21.05 7.86
C ALA A 46 10.74 -20.16 8.99
N PRO A 47 12.05 -20.17 9.30
CA PRO A 47 12.63 -19.23 10.25
C PRO A 47 12.51 -17.76 9.85
N VAL A 48 12.67 -17.44 8.56
CA VAL A 48 12.51 -16.07 8.05
C VAL A 48 11.08 -15.58 8.23
N LEU A 49 10.08 -16.42 7.95
CA LEU A 49 8.67 -16.09 8.16
C LEU A 49 8.29 -15.97 9.64
N LEU A 50 8.91 -16.77 10.51
CA LEU A 50 8.74 -16.68 11.96
C LEU A 50 9.30 -15.36 12.50
N LEU A 51 10.48 -14.94 12.02
CA LEU A 51 11.16 -13.70 12.43
C LEU A 51 10.86 -12.51 11.52
N LEU A 52 9.76 -12.59 10.75
CA LEU A 52 9.51 -11.64 9.67
C LEU A 52 9.39 -10.20 10.15
N ILE A 53 8.71 -9.94 11.27
CA ILE A 53 8.51 -8.58 11.78
C ILE A 53 9.83 -7.93 12.24
N PRO A 54 10.66 -8.57 13.08
CA PRO A 54 12.00 -8.04 13.38
C PRO A 54 12.85 -7.79 12.13
N ILE A 55 12.91 -8.75 11.20
CA ILE A 55 13.67 -8.63 9.94
C ILE A 55 13.15 -7.45 9.11
N PHE A 56 11.82 -7.36 8.96
CA PHE A 56 11.13 -6.30 8.22
C PHE A 56 11.47 -4.92 8.79
N ASP A 57 11.35 -4.75 10.11
CA ASP A 57 11.53 -3.46 10.76
C ASP A 57 12.97 -2.96 10.66
N THR A 58 13.95 -3.84 10.98
CA THR A 58 15.37 -3.52 10.83
C THR A 58 15.75 -3.23 9.38
N SER A 59 15.22 -4.01 8.42
CA SER A 59 15.48 -3.79 6.99
C SER A 59 14.90 -2.46 6.51
N LEU A 60 13.65 -2.15 6.87
CA LEU A 60 12.98 -0.90 6.52
C LEU A 60 13.77 0.31 7.03
N VAL A 61 14.11 0.32 8.32
CA VAL A 61 14.85 1.42 8.96
C VAL A 61 16.24 1.57 8.35
N THR A 62 16.97 0.46 8.20
CA THR A 62 18.34 0.47 7.67
C THR A 62 18.39 0.97 6.23
N VAL A 63 17.54 0.42 5.35
CA VAL A 63 17.51 0.83 3.93
C VAL A 63 17.14 2.31 3.80
N LEU A 64 16.12 2.79 4.51
CA LEU A 64 15.70 4.19 4.42
C LEU A 64 16.73 5.16 4.96
N ARG A 65 17.43 4.82 6.05
CA ARG A 65 18.53 5.63 6.58
C ARG A 65 19.69 5.70 5.60
N LEU A 66 20.10 4.57 5.02
CA LEU A 66 21.17 4.53 4.01
C LEU A 66 20.80 5.36 2.78
N LEU A 67 19.56 5.23 2.26
CA LEU A 67 19.07 6.03 1.14
C LEU A 67 18.99 7.53 1.46
N SER A 68 18.87 7.89 2.74
CA SER A 68 18.84 9.28 3.22
C SER A 68 20.22 9.81 3.66
N GLY A 69 21.29 9.03 3.48
CA GLY A 69 22.65 9.39 3.89
C GLY A 69 22.90 9.34 5.42
N ARG A 70 22.01 8.71 6.20
CA ARG A 70 22.09 8.59 7.66
C ARG A 70 22.74 7.26 8.07
N ARG A 71 23.35 7.24 9.26
CA ARG A 71 23.96 6.02 9.82
C ARG A 71 22.89 5.06 10.36
N PRO A 72 22.94 3.75 10.05
CA PRO A 72 21.99 2.76 10.57
C PRO A 72 21.99 2.64 12.10
N SER A 73 23.10 2.93 12.77
CA SER A 73 23.28 2.76 14.23
C SER A 73 22.70 3.88 15.11
N GLN A 74 22.16 4.95 14.52
CA GLN A 74 21.57 6.05 15.29
C GLN A 74 20.20 5.65 15.86
N GLY A 75 19.92 5.91 17.14
CA GLY A 75 18.58 5.70 17.70
C GLY A 75 17.56 6.65 17.05
N GLY A 76 16.33 6.18 16.80
CA GLY A 76 15.31 7.00 16.14
C GLY A 76 13.89 6.43 16.24
N ARG A 77 12.90 7.32 16.11
CA ARG A 77 11.46 6.98 16.14
C ARG A 77 10.91 6.58 14.76
N ASP A 78 11.74 6.08 13.86
CA ASP A 78 11.41 5.79 12.45
C ASP A 78 11.08 4.32 12.18
N HIS A 79 10.85 3.54 13.23
CA HIS A 79 10.45 2.14 13.16
C HIS A 79 9.00 2.01 12.65
N SER A 80 8.64 0.83 12.17
CA SER A 80 7.32 0.52 11.58
C SER A 80 6.16 0.84 12.52
N SER A 81 6.29 0.60 13.82
CA SER A 81 5.29 0.94 14.84
C SER A 81 5.03 2.45 14.89
N HIS A 82 6.09 3.26 14.93
CA HIS A 82 5.97 4.71 14.92
C HIS A 82 5.45 5.26 13.60
N ARG A 83 5.84 4.66 12.45
CA ARG A 83 5.27 5.00 11.14
C ARG A 83 3.77 4.72 11.09
N LEU A 84 3.31 3.61 11.66
CA LEU A 84 1.89 3.28 11.77
C LEU A 84 1.14 4.30 12.62
N VAL A 85 1.73 4.74 13.73
CA VAL A 85 1.16 5.80 14.58
C VAL A 85 1.15 7.16 13.86
N ALA A 86 2.20 7.48 13.09
CA ALA A 86 2.28 8.71 12.29
C ALA A 86 1.22 8.77 11.17
N ILE A 87 0.73 7.61 10.70
CA ILE A 87 -0.43 7.53 9.79
C ILE A 87 -1.76 7.82 10.52
N GLY A 88 -1.76 8.02 11.83
CA GLY A 88 -2.96 8.27 12.63
C GLY A 88 -3.63 7.01 13.17
N LEU A 89 -2.89 5.90 13.31
CA LEU A 89 -3.35 4.74 14.09
C LEU A 89 -3.06 4.96 15.59
N PRO A 90 -4.01 4.62 16.48
CA PRO A 90 -3.70 4.52 17.90
C PRO A 90 -2.56 3.53 18.16
N GLU A 91 -1.71 3.79 19.15
CA GLU A 91 -0.57 2.91 19.50
C GLU A 91 -0.99 1.45 19.68
N ARG A 92 -2.11 1.22 20.39
CA ARG A 92 -2.67 -0.13 20.60
C ARG A 92 -3.00 -0.82 19.28
N THR A 93 -3.57 -0.09 18.32
CA THR A 93 -3.91 -0.62 17.00
C THR A 93 -2.65 -0.93 16.19
N ALA A 94 -1.62 -0.07 16.25
CA ALA A 94 -0.35 -0.33 15.58
C ALA A 94 0.30 -1.63 16.08
N VAL A 95 0.31 -1.86 17.40
CA VAL A 95 0.82 -3.10 18.01
C VAL A 95 0.00 -4.31 17.57
N MET A 96 -1.34 -4.23 17.59
CA MET A 96 -2.21 -5.33 17.14
C MET A 96 -1.99 -5.70 15.66
N VAL A 97 -1.76 -4.71 14.79
CA VAL A 97 -1.42 -4.95 13.38
C VAL A 97 -0.12 -5.74 13.27
N LEU A 98 0.93 -5.32 13.97
CA LEU A 98 2.24 -6.00 13.94
C LEU A 98 2.15 -7.43 14.52
N TRP A 99 1.38 -7.63 15.60
CA TRP A 99 1.14 -8.97 16.16
C TRP A 99 0.37 -9.87 15.21
N THR A 100 -0.65 -9.34 14.52
CA THR A 100 -1.42 -10.10 13.54
C THR A 100 -0.54 -10.54 12.37
N LEU A 101 0.29 -9.63 11.85
CA LEU A 101 1.24 -9.95 10.79
C LEU A 101 2.30 -10.96 11.25
N ALA A 102 2.82 -10.85 12.47
CA ALA A 102 3.72 -11.84 13.06
C ALA A 102 3.07 -13.22 13.18
N ALA A 103 1.83 -13.29 13.68
CA ALA A 103 1.09 -14.54 13.83
C ALA A 103 0.81 -15.19 12.46
N LEU A 104 0.42 -14.41 11.46
CA LEU A 104 0.23 -14.90 10.09
C LEU A 104 1.55 -15.43 9.50
N GLY A 105 2.65 -14.71 9.66
CA GLY A 105 3.98 -15.17 9.25
C GLY A 105 4.37 -16.48 9.91
N ALA A 106 4.17 -16.60 11.23
CA ALA A 106 4.44 -17.83 11.97
C ALA A 106 3.58 -19.00 11.50
N LEU A 107 2.27 -18.80 11.29
CA LEU A 107 1.37 -19.84 10.77
C LEU A 107 1.81 -20.33 9.39
N ILE A 108 2.16 -19.42 8.47
CA ILE A 108 2.65 -19.78 7.14
C ILE A 108 4.01 -20.50 7.24
N GLY A 109 4.88 -20.08 8.16
CA GLY A 109 6.16 -20.75 8.43
C GLY A 109 6.00 -22.17 8.97
N ILE A 110 5.03 -22.38 9.87
CA ILE A 110 4.65 -23.71 10.39
C ILE A 110 4.13 -24.59 9.25
N GLU A 111 3.19 -24.09 8.44
CA GLU A 111 2.69 -24.78 7.25
C GLU A 111 3.83 -25.16 6.29
N LEU A 112 4.74 -24.23 6.00
CA LEU A 112 5.90 -24.47 5.13
C LEU A 112 6.85 -25.55 5.69
N ARG A 113 6.90 -25.71 7.01
CA ARG A 113 7.77 -26.68 7.70
C ARG A 113 7.12 -28.06 7.84
N TYR A 114 5.83 -28.13 8.14
CA TYR A 114 5.14 -29.37 8.50
C TYR A 114 4.25 -29.93 7.39
N ALA A 115 3.68 -29.08 6.51
CA ALA A 115 2.77 -29.55 5.47
C ALA A 115 3.48 -30.08 4.22
N GLY A 116 4.83 -30.02 4.16
CA GLY A 116 5.73 -30.76 3.27
C GLY A 116 5.65 -30.48 1.76
N SER A 117 4.49 -30.10 1.22
CA SER A 117 4.29 -29.84 -0.21
C SER A 117 2.96 -29.17 -0.52
N GLY A 118 2.31 -28.48 0.44
CA GLY A 118 0.99 -27.84 0.29
C GLY A 118 1.00 -26.46 -0.39
N LEU A 119 0.00 -25.62 -0.09
CA LEU A 119 -0.06 -24.22 -0.56
C LEU A 119 0.95 -23.29 0.13
N GLY A 120 1.71 -23.78 1.12
CA GLY A 120 2.59 -22.97 1.97
C GLY A 120 3.64 -22.15 1.20
N ALA A 121 4.26 -22.72 0.17
CA ALA A 121 5.29 -22.01 -0.61
C ALA A 121 4.73 -20.81 -1.41
N PRO A 122 3.71 -20.96 -2.29
CA PRO A 122 3.16 -19.79 -3.00
C PRO A 122 2.48 -18.81 -2.04
N VAL A 123 1.82 -19.28 -0.97
CA VAL A 123 1.22 -18.40 0.04
C VAL A 123 2.29 -17.59 0.79
N GLY A 124 3.39 -18.23 1.19
CA GLY A 124 4.54 -17.57 1.82
C GLY A 124 5.20 -16.55 0.91
N GLY A 125 5.39 -16.89 -0.37
CA GLY A 125 5.88 -15.93 -1.37
C GLY A 125 4.95 -14.73 -1.55
N ALA A 126 3.64 -14.96 -1.62
CA ALA A 126 2.63 -13.89 -1.68
C ALA A 126 2.63 -13.01 -0.42
N PHE A 127 2.80 -13.61 0.76
CA PHE A 127 2.87 -12.88 2.02
C PHE A 127 4.14 -12.02 2.12
N VAL A 128 5.30 -12.55 1.73
CA VAL A 128 6.55 -11.77 1.65
C VAL A 128 6.40 -10.62 0.66
N LEU A 129 5.79 -10.84 -0.50
CA LEU A 129 5.53 -9.78 -1.47
C LEU A 129 4.59 -8.71 -0.89
N ALA A 130 3.54 -9.12 -0.16
CA ALA A 130 2.67 -8.19 0.55
C ALA A 130 3.42 -7.38 1.61
N MET A 131 4.38 -7.97 2.32
CA MET A 131 5.27 -7.25 3.23
C MET A 131 6.19 -6.27 2.51
N VAL A 132 6.73 -6.61 1.34
CA VAL A 132 7.51 -5.66 0.54
C VAL A 132 6.65 -4.48 0.11
N ILE A 133 5.42 -4.72 -0.37
CA ILE A 133 4.46 -3.64 -0.71
C ILE A 133 4.16 -2.78 0.52
N PHE A 134 3.97 -3.41 1.68
CA PHE A 134 3.73 -2.72 2.94
C PHE A 134 4.94 -1.88 3.40
N ALA A 135 6.17 -2.35 3.23
CA ALA A 135 7.40 -1.57 3.44
C ALA A 135 7.47 -0.35 2.53
N VAL A 136 7.21 -0.53 1.22
CA VAL A 136 7.18 0.56 0.24
C VAL A 136 6.11 1.59 0.59
N TYR A 137 5.02 1.16 1.22
CA TYR A 137 4.02 2.07 1.72
C TYR A 137 4.48 2.83 2.96
N LEU A 138 5.00 2.14 3.98
CA LEU A 138 5.49 2.77 5.21
C LEU A 138 6.67 3.71 4.95
N SER A 139 7.47 3.48 3.91
CA SER A 139 8.57 4.38 3.53
C SER A 139 8.09 5.76 3.05
N ARG A 140 6.87 5.85 2.52
CA ARG A 140 6.27 7.15 2.11
C ARG A 140 5.79 7.98 3.28
N VAL A 141 5.60 7.36 4.45
CA VAL A 141 5.20 8.06 5.67
C VAL A 141 6.43 8.77 6.23
N ARG A 142 6.41 10.10 6.22
CA ARG A 142 7.46 10.90 6.82
C ARG A 142 7.22 10.98 8.33
N VAL A 143 8.23 10.63 9.12
CA VAL A 143 8.18 10.63 10.60
C VAL A 143 9.02 11.77 11.20
N TYR A 144 9.88 12.41 10.40
CA TYR A 144 10.70 13.55 10.82
C TYR A 144 10.04 14.87 10.39
N GLU A 145 10.08 15.88 11.27
CA GLU A 145 9.69 17.25 10.96
C GLU A 145 10.63 17.86 9.91
N ASP A 146 10.11 18.78 9.09
CA ASP A 146 10.75 19.37 7.91
C ASP A 146 12.12 20.04 8.19
N THR A 147 12.45 20.30 9.45
CA THR A 147 13.73 20.85 9.91
C THR A 147 14.94 19.99 9.52
N ASP A 148 14.76 18.67 9.41
CA ASP A 148 15.81 17.72 9.03
C ASP A 148 16.10 17.68 7.52
N LEU A 149 15.16 18.14 6.69
CA LEU A 149 15.22 18.11 5.22
C LEU A 149 16.02 19.29 4.64
N ALA A 150 16.09 20.41 5.36
CA ALA A 150 16.93 21.54 4.99
C ALA A 150 18.42 21.16 4.94
N LEU A 151 18.85 20.23 5.79
CA LEU A 151 20.23 19.71 5.82
C LEU A 151 20.52 18.73 4.66
N VAL A 152 19.55 17.90 4.26
CA VAL A 152 19.71 16.89 3.19
C VAL A 152 19.68 17.52 1.79
N ARG A 153 18.90 18.59 1.59
CA ARG A 153 18.84 19.32 0.30
C ARG A 153 20.13 20.07 -0.07
N SER A 154 21.06 20.26 0.87
CA SER A 154 22.39 20.85 0.58
C SER A 154 23.36 19.89 -0.12
N GLY A 155 23.03 18.58 -0.17
CA GLY A 155 23.79 17.57 -0.90
C GLY A 155 23.33 17.45 -2.36
N LYS A 156 24.29 17.41 -3.30
CA LYS A 156 24.13 17.22 -4.75
C LYS A 156 23.35 15.94 -5.12
N ILE A 157 22.02 15.93 -5.01
CA ILE A 157 21.14 14.81 -5.41
C ILE A 157 20.07 15.32 -6.41
N THR A 158 20.48 16.18 -7.33
CA THR A 158 19.59 16.72 -8.38
C THR A 158 19.47 15.92 -9.69
N PRO A 159 20.23 14.84 -9.99
CA PRO A 159 19.92 13.98 -11.15
C PRO A 159 19.08 12.73 -10.82
N PHE A 160 18.73 12.46 -9.56
CA PHE A 160 17.99 11.24 -9.18
C PHE A 160 16.47 11.35 -9.41
N VAL A 161 15.94 12.59 -9.44
CA VAL A 161 14.50 12.89 -9.47
C VAL A 161 13.91 12.79 -10.88
N ASP A 162 14.66 13.13 -11.93
CA ASP A 162 14.22 12.90 -13.32
C ASP A 162 14.23 11.41 -13.71
N ASN A 163 15.02 10.59 -13.00
CA ASN A 163 15.04 9.14 -13.13
C ASN A 163 13.93 8.43 -12.32
N LEU A 164 13.08 9.18 -11.60
CA LEU A 164 12.05 8.62 -10.71
C LEU A 164 10.90 7.99 -11.51
N MET A 165 10.58 8.52 -12.70
CA MET A 165 9.54 7.94 -13.58
C MET A 165 9.97 6.59 -14.17
N TYR A 166 11.23 6.44 -14.57
CA TYR A 166 11.79 5.16 -15.02
C TYR A 166 11.90 4.16 -13.88
N LYS A 167 12.34 4.58 -12.69
CA LYS A 167 12.38 3.73 -11.48
C LYS A 167 11.00 3.25 -11.06
N ARG A 168 9.98 4.10 -11.18
CA ARG A 168 8.61 3.71 -10.88
C ARG A 168 8.11 2.65 -11.86
N ARG A 169 8.26 2.86 -13.16
CA ARG A 169 7.88 1.85 -14.17
C ARG A 169 8.65 0.55 -13.98
N ALA A 170 9.95 0.62 -13.70
CA ALA A 170 10.76 -0.54 -13.38
C ALA A 170 10.24 -1.29 -12.15
N ALA A 171 9.87 -0.58 -11.07
CA ALA A 171 9.28 -1.19 -9.88
C ALA A 171 7.92 -1.86 -10.17
N GLU A 172 7.09 -1.26 -11.03
CA GLU A 172 5.81 -1.84 -11.46
C GLU A 172 6.02 -3.14 -12.26
N VAL A 173 6.98 -3.16 -13.19
CA VAL A 173 7.35 -4.36 -13.95
C VAL A 173 7.95 -5.44 -13.05
N MET A 174 8.81 -5.07 -12.09
CA MET A 174 9.38 -6.02 -11.12
C MET A 174 8.31 -6.62 -10.21
N LEU A 175 7.35 -5.81 -9.75
CA LEU A 175 6.20 -6.31 -8.99
C LEU A 175 5.39 -7.31 -9.83
N ASP A 176 5.12 -6.99 -11.10
CA ASP A 176 4.37 -7.88 -11.99
C ASP A 176 5.11 -9.17 -12.30
N LEU A 177 6.43 -9.13 -12.44
CA LEU A 177 7.25 -10.33 -12.57
C LEU A 177 7.04 -11.26 -11.39
N CYS A 178 7.09 -10.73 -10.15
CA CYS A 178 6.82 -11.51 -8.95
C CYS A 178 5.38 -12.05 -8.92
N LEU A 179 4.39 -11.22 -9.27
CA LEU A 179 2.99 -11.63 -9.30
C LEU A 179 2.74 -12.73 -10.36
N ILE A 180 3.38 -12.65 -11.53
CA ILE A 180 3.29 -13.66 -12.59
C ILE A 180 3.88 -14.98 -12.08
N ALA A 181 5.09 -14.96 -11.51
CA ALA A 181 5.75 -16.15 -11.01
C ALA A 181 4.93 -16.81 -9.88
N LEU A 182 4.46 -16.02 -8.91
CA LEU A 182 3.65 -16.52 -7.79
C LEU A 182 2.29 -17.05 -8.25
N SER A 183 1.63 -16.36 -9.19
CA SER A 183 0.34 -16.80 -9.73
C SER A 183 0.48 -18.11 -10.51
N TYR A 184 1.57 -18.27 -11.26
CA TYR A 184 1.84 -19.50 -12.00
C TYR A 184 2.18 -20.66 -11.07
N HIS A 185 3.00 -20.40 -10.04
CA HIS A 185 3.30 -21.40 -9.02
C HIS A 185 2.04 -21.83 -8.25
N LEU A 186 1.20 -20.85 -7.86
CA LEU A 186 -0.07 -21.13 -7.20
C LEU A 186 -1.01 -21.93 -8.10
N ALA A 187 -1.06 -21.64 -9.40
CA ALA A 187 -1.88 -22.40 -10.35
C ALA A 187 -1.46 -23.88 -10.45
N TYR A 188 -0.15 -24.18 -10.47
CA TYR A 188 0.33 -25.56 -10.41
C TYR A 188 -0.03 -26.24 -9.09
N ARG A 189 0.12 -25.54 -7.96
CA ARG A 189 -0.20 -26.05 -6.63
C ARG A 189 -1.70 -26.27 -6.40
N LEU A 190 -2.56 -25.48 -7.04
CA LEU A 190 -4.02 -25.67 -7.04
C LEU A 190 -4.45 -26.78 -8.00
N ARG A 191 -3.71 -27.00 -9.08
CA ARG A 191 -4.04 -28.02 -10.09
C ARG A 191 -3.61 -29.42 -9.68
N PHE A 192 -2.44 -29.55 -9.05
CA PHE A 192 -1.79 -30.84 -8.78
C PHE A 192 -1.46 -30.98 -7.30
N GLU A 193 -1.79 -32.15 -6.75
CA GLU A 193 -1.55 -32.49 -5.35
C GLU A 193 -0.60 -33.70 -5.24
N GLY A 194 0.11 -33.81 -4.11
CA GLY A 194 0.97 -34.94 -3.80
C GLY A 194 2.00 -35.27 -4.89
N ALA A 195 2.05 -36.55 -5.29
CA ALA A 195 3.00 -37.08 -6.25
C ALA A 195 2.85 -36.48 -7.66
N GLU A 196 1.63 -36.07 -8.05
CA GLU A 196 1.41 -35.44 -9.35
C GLU A 196 2.14 -34.10 -9.45
N TYR A 197 2.15 -33.30 -8.38
CA TYR A 197 2.87 -32.04 -8.38
C TYR A 197 4.37 -32.26 -8.62
N ALA A 198 4.97 -33.26 -7.97
CA ALA A 198 6.38 -33.59 -8.16
C ALA A 198 6.67 -34.04 -9.61
N LEU A 199 5.75 -34.79 -10.22
CA LEU A 199 5.86 -35.22 -11.62
C LEU A 199 5.80 -34.06 -12.61
N TYR A 200 4.96 -33.05 -12.35
CA TYR A 200 4.75 -31.89 -13.23
C TYR A 200 5.61 -30.66 -12.88
N PHE A 201 6.40 -30.72 -11.80
CA PHE A 201 7.25 -29.61 -11.36
C PHE A 201 8.38 -29.24 -12.34
N PRO A 202 9.06 -30.19 -13.02
CA PRO A 202 10.04 -29.84 -14.06
C PRO A 202 9.42 -29.04 -15.21
N GLN A 203 8.19 -29.35 -15.61
CA GLN A 203 7.45 -28.66 -16.66
C GLN A 203 7.12 -27.23 -16.22
N PHE A 204 6.77 -27.03 -14.94
CA PHE A 204 6.65 -25.70 -14.33
C PHE A 204 7.97 -24.91 -14.47
N LEU A 205 9.10 -25.47 -14.05
CA LEU A 205 10.40 -24.79 -14.12
C LEU A 205 10.81 -24.44 -15.55
N ASN A 206 10.61 -25.37 -16.50
CA ASN A 206 10.96 -25.16 -17.91
C ASN A 206 10.09 -24.08 -18.58
N SER A 207 8.80 -24.03 -18.22
CA SER A 207 7.86 -23.06 -18.81
C SER A 207 7.85 -21.70 -18.10
N LEU A 208 8.33 -21.60 -16.86
CA LEU A 208 8.32 -20.37 -16.06
C LEU A 208 8.99 -19.16 -16.76
N PRO A 209 10.18 -19.28 -17.38
CA PRO A 209 10.80 -18.17 -18.11
C PRO A 209 9.96 -17.69 -19.29
N ILE A 210 9.32 -18.62 -20.01
CA ILE A 210 8.42 -18.30 -21.14
C ILE A 210 7.18 -17.58 -20.62
N VAL A 211 6.57 -18.09 -19.55
CA VAL A 211 5.39 -17.47 -18.92
C VAL A 211 5.69 -16.05 -18.48
N ILE A 212 6.81 -15.82 -17.78
CA ILE A 212 7.23 -14.48 -17.36
C ILE A 212 7.47 -13.58 -18.57
N GLY A 213 8.31 -14.01 -19.52
CA GLY A 213 8.70 -13.20 -20.68
C GLY A 213 7.49 -12.82 -21.55
N VAL A 214 6.70 -13.82 -21.96
CA VAL A 214 5.56 -13.61 -22.85
C VAL A 214 4.46 -12.80 -22.14
N GLN A 215 4.18 -13.06 -20.86
CA GLN A 215 3.16 -12.30 -20.14
C GLN A 215 3.56 -10.83 -19.97
N ILE A 216 4.83 -10.54 -19.66
CA ILE A 216 5.33 -9.16 -19.56
C ILE A 216 5.22 -8.44 -20.92
N VAL A 217 5.62 -9.09 -22.01
CA VAL A 217 5.48 -8.53 -23.36
C VAL A 217 4.01 -8.25 -23.69
N ALA A 218 3.09 -9.15 -23.35
CA ALA A 218 1.66 -8.93 -23.54
C ALA A 218 1.12 -7.75 -22.73
N LEU A 219 1.51 -7.60 -21.46
CA LEU A 219 1.13 -6.46 -20.62
C LEU A 219 1.70 -5.14 -21.16
N LEU A 220 2.93 -5.15 -21.68
CA LEU A 220 3.55 -4.00 -22.33
C LEU A 220 2.82 -3.63 -23.63
N ALA A 221 2.47 -4.62 -24.46
CA ALA A 221 1.80 -4.42 -25.74
C ALA A 221 0.38 -3.85 -25.59
N VAL A 222 -0.38 -4.34 -24.60
CA VAL A 222 -1.72 -3.80 -24.27
C VAL A 222 -1.63 -2.40 -23.65
N GLY A 223 -0.46 -2.00 -23.14
CA GLY A 223 -0.23 -0.67 -22.59
C GLY A 223 -0.57 -0.55 -21.11
N THR A 224 -0.56 -1.65 -20.36
CA THR A 224 -0.88 -1.70 -18.92
C THR A 224 -0.02 -0.73 -18.08
N TYR A 225 1.21 -0.46 -18.51
CA TYR A 225 2.15 0.45 -17.82
C TYR A 225 2.09 1.91 -18.28
N ARG A 226 1.16 2.25 -19.18
CA ARG A 226 0.97 3.63 -19.66
C ARG A 226 0.03 4.44 -18.76
N GLY A 227 -0.76 3.78 -17.91
CA GLY A 227 -1.75 4.41 -17.03
C GLY A 227 -1.15 5.09 -15.79
N VAL A 228 -1.73 6.22 -15.37
CA VAL A 228 -1.42 6.87 -14.09
C VAL A 228 -2.31 6.25 -13.01
N TRP A 229 -1.71 5.52 -12.07
CA TRP A 229 -2.41 4.75 -11.01
C TRP A 229 -3.28 5.59 -10.06
N ARG A 230 -3.30 6.92 -10.22
CA ARG A 230 -4.08 7.86 -9.41
C ARG A 230 -5.59 7.76 -9.69
N TYR A 231 -6.01 7.07 -10.75
CA TYR A 231 -7.42 6.91 -11.13
C TYR A 231 -7.82 5.46 -11.40
N PHE A 232 -7.23 4.49 -10.68
CA PHE A 232 -7.55 3.06 -10.87
C PHE A 232 -9.07 2.82 -10.88
N GLY A 233 -9.65 2.55 -12.04
CA GLY A 233 -11.09 2.43 -12.27
C GLY A 233 -11.46 1.13 -12.99
N LEU A 234 -12.75 0.96 -13.32
CA LEU A 234 -13.24 -0.21 -14.04
C LEU A 234 -12.51 -0.45 -15.38
N MET A 235 -12.13 0.64 -16.04
CA MET A 235 -11.42 0.60 -17.33
C MET A 235 -9.98 0.06 -17.22
N ASP A 236 -9.34 0.22 -16.06
CA ASP A 236 -8.02 -0.37 -15.83
C ASP A 236 -8.13 -1.88 -15.68
N GLY A 237 -9.17 -2.37 -14.98
CA GLY A 237 -9.47 -3.80 -14.87
C GLY A 237 -9.66 -4.47 -16.23
N VAL A 238 -10.34 -3.80 -17.17
CA VAL A 238 -10.48 -4.28 -18.56
C VAL A 238 -9.14 -4.35 -19.27
N THR A 239 -8.27 -3.37 -19.08
CA THR A 239 -6.92 -3.34 -19.67
C THR A 239 -6.07 -4.50 -19.15
N PHE A 240 -6.10 -4.77 -17.83
CA PHE A 240 -5.49 -5.97 -17.26
C PHE A 240 -6.09 -7.26 -17.82
N GLY A 241 -7.41 -7.34 -17.94
CA GLY A 241 -8.10 -8.48 -18.53
C GLY A 241 -7.64 -8.79 -19.95
N LYS A 242 -7.53 -7.76 -20.81
CA LYS A 242 -7.00 -7.89 -22.17
C LYS A 242 -5.55 -8.37 -22.18
N GLY A 243 -4.70 -7.81 -21.30
CA GLY A 243 -3.30 -8.19 -21.19
C GLY A 243 -3.09 -9.62 -20.69
N VAL A 244 -3.87 -10.06 -19.70
CA VAL A 244 -3.86 -11.45 -19.20
C VAL A 244 -4.39 -12.41 -20.27
N ALA A 245 -5.48 -12.07 -20.96
CA ALA A 245 -6.02 -12.90 -22.04
C ALA A 245 -5.02 -13.05 -23.20
N LEU A 246 -4.48 -11.94 -23.70
CA LEU A 246 -3.47 -11.95 -24.77
C LEU A 246 -2.22 -12.75 -24.35
N GLY A 247 -1.72 -12.50 -23.15
CA GLY A 247 -0.55 -13.20 -22.61
C GLY A 247 -0.80 -14.70 -22.46
N THR A 248 -1.94 -15.10 -21.91
CA THR A 248 -2.30 -16.52 -21.75
C THR A 248 -2.40 -17.24 -23.09
N VAL A 249 -3.06 -16.63 -24.08
CA VAL A 249 -3.15 -17.18 -25.44
C VAL A 249 -1.77 -17.30 -26.08
N ALA A 250 -0.93 -16.27 -25.96
CA ALA A 250 0.43 -16.28 -26.51
C ALA A 250 1.32 -17.32 -25.81
N ILE A 251 1.20 -17.48 -24.48
CA ILE A 251 1.91 -18.50 -23.70
C ILE A 251 1.53 -19.90 -24.16
N VAL A 252 0.23 -20.20 -24.22
CA VAL A 252 -0.27 -21.52 -24.65
C VAL A 252 0.22 -21.81 -26.07
N THR A 253 0.12 -20.84 -26.97
CA THR A 253 0.61 -20.95 -28.35
C THR A 253 2.12 -21.25 -28.37
N THR A 254 2.91 -20.51 -27.59
CA THR A 254 4.36 -20.72 -27.50
C THR A 254 4.70 -22.11 -26.96
N ILE A 255 3.98 -22.59 -25.95
CA ILE A 255 4.18 -23.93 -25.38
C ILE A 255 3.78 -25.03 -26.38
N VAL A 256 2.73 -24.81 -27.18
CA VAL A 256 2.38 -25.72 -28.27
C VAL A 256 3.50 -25.79 -29.32
N PHE A 257 4.11 -24.66 -29.69
CA PHE A 257 5.20 -24.66 -30.68
C PHE A 257 6.51 -25.24 -30.13
N VAL A 258 6.89 -24.92 -28.89
CA VAL A 258 8.19 -25.31 -28.31
C VAL A 258 8.16 -26.73 -27.76
N TYR A 259 7.09 -27.11 -27.06
CA TYR A 259 6.99 -28.37 -26.32
C TYR A 259 5.91 -29.31 -26.87
N ARG A 260 5.25 -28.96 -27.99
CA ARG A 260 4.13 -29.74 -28.56
C ARG A 260 2.98 -29.97 -27.57
N PHE A 261 2.94 -29.17 -26.50
CA PHE A 261 2.03 -29.31 -25.37
C PHE A 261 2.10 -30.69 -24.66
N GLU A 262 3.20 -31.44 -24.83
CA GLU A 262 3.38 -32.74 -24.19
C GLU A 262 3.56 -32.57 -22.67
N ASN A 263 2.75 -33.28 -21.88
CA ASN A 263 2.75 -33.23 -20.41
C ASN A 263 2.43 -31.84 -19.82
N TYR A 264 1.75 -30.97 -20.57
CA TYR A 264 1.20 -29.71 -20.05
C TYR A 264 -0.32 -29.81 -19.83
N SER A 265 -0.80 -29.30 -18.70
CA SER A 265 -2.23 -29.28 -18.37
C SER A 265 -2.86 -27.96 -18.78
N ARG A 266 -3.90 -28.02 -19.64
CA ARG A 266 -4.69 -26.85 -20.06
C ARG A 266 -5.33 -26.11 -18.87
N GLY A 267 -5.74 -26.87 -17.86
CA GLY A 267 -6.36 -26.33 -16.64
C GLY A 267 -5.44 -25.39 -15.86
N VAL A 268 -4.12 -25.61 -15.90
CA VAL A 268 -3.15 -24.71 -15.23
C VAL A 268 -3.24 -23.30 -15.78
N PHE A 269 -3.30 -23.13 -17.11
CA PHE A 269 -3.31 -21.80 -17.73
C PHE A 269 -4.61 -21.04 -17.45
N VAL A 270 -5.73 -21.75 -17.31
CA VAL A 270 -7.01 -21.15 -16.90
C VAL A 270 -6.94 -20.66 -15.45
N ILE A 271 -6.45 -21.50 -14.54
CA ILE A 271 -6.27 -21.12 -13.12
C ILE A 271 -5.26 -19.96 -13.02
N TYR A 272 -4.15 -20.04 -13.74
CA TYR A 272 -3.14 -18.99 -13.81
C TYR A 272 -3.72 -17.65 -14.25
N ALA A 273 -4.51 -17.63 -15.32
CA ALA A 273 -5.14 -16.40 -15.82
C ALA A 273 -6.07 -15.78 -14.76
N ALA A 274 -6.88 -16.61 -14.09
CA ALA A 274 -7.78 -16.14 -13.03
C ALA A 274 -7.01 -15.58 -11.83
N VAL A 275 -6.02 -16.33 -11.33
CA VAL A 275 -5.19 -15.93 -10.18
C VAL A 275 -4.39 -14.67 -10.50
N LEU A 276 -3.76 -14.59 -11.68
CA LEU A 276 -2.99 -13.43 -12.10
C LEU A 276 -3.87 -12.19 -12.23
N LEU A 277 -5.06 -12.32 -12.84
CA LEU A 277 -5.98 -11.19 -12.97
C LEU A 277 -6.38 -10.64 -11.60
N LEU A 278 -6.68 -11.53 -10.63
CA LEU A 278 -6.98 -11.13 -9.25
C LEU A 278 -5.76 -10.48 -8.58
N ALA A 279 -4.56 -11.03 -8.75
CA ALA A 279 -3.32 -10.54 -8.16
C ALA A 279 -2.92 -9.15 -8.72
N LEU A 280 -3.06 -8.93 -10.03
CA LEU A 280 -2.83 -7.63 -10.67
C LEU A 280 -3.86 -6.60 -10.18
N ASN A 281 -5.15 -6.90 -10.21
CA ASN A 281 -6.16 -5.95 -9.72
C ASN A 281 -6.01 -5.66 -8.22
N GLY A 282 -5.78 -6.70 -7.41
CA GLY A 282 -5.61 -6.59 -5.96
C GLY A 282 -4.38 -5.76 -5.57
N SER A 283 -3.25 -5.97 -6.24
CA SER A 283 -2.04 -5.17 -5.98
C SER A 283 -2.22 -3.70 -6.33
N ARG A 284 -3.04 -3.35 -7.33
CA ARG A 284 -3.32 -1.94 -7.70
C ARG A 284 -4.33 -1.30 -6.77
N ALA A 285 -5.41 -2.03 -6.48
CA ALA A 285 -6.41 -1.62 -5.52
C ALA A 285 -5.80 -1.37 -4.14
N SER A 286 -4.80 -2.15 -3.71
CA SER A 286 -4.13 -1.95 -2.43
C SER A 286 -3.44 -0.58 -2.34
N PHE A 287 -2.69 -0.16 -3.37
CA PHE A 287 -2.08 1.18 -3.39
C PHE A 287 -3.13 2.29 -3.37
N ARG A 288 -4.26 2.12 -4.08
CA ARG A 288 -5.35 3.11 -4.07
C ARG A 288 -5.99 3.21 -2.68
N LEU A 289 -6.49 2.08 -2.15
CA LEU A 289 -7.16 2.02 -0.84
C LEU A 289 -6.26 2.55 0.27
N MET A 290 -4.99 2.20 0.21
CA MET A 290 -4.05 2.60 1.22
C MET A 290 -3.71 4.11 1.14
N SER A 291 -3.52 4.66 -0.08
CA SER A 291 -3.33 6.10 -0.23
C SER A 291 -4.52 6.92 0.28
N GLU A 292 -5.73 6.39 0.10
CA GLU A 292 -6.96 6.98 0.63
C GLU A 292 -7.04 6.85 2.15
N PHE A 293 -6.60 5.72 2.71
CA PHE A 293 -6.54 5.50 4.16
C PHE A 293 -5.57 6.47 4.86
N ILE A 294 -4.35 6.69 4.32
CA ILE A 294 -3.44 7.74 4.83
C ILE A 294 -4.15 9.07 4.82
N ARG A 295 -4.71 9.46 3.66
CA ARG A 295 -5.29 10.79 3.48
C ARG A 295 -6.42 11.06 4.48
N ARG A 296 -7.25 10.06 4.78
CA ARG A 296 -8.34 10.19 5.75
C ARG A 296 -7.87 10.30 7.19
N ARG A 297 -6.69 9.76 7.52
CA ARG A 297 -6.14 9.74 8.88
C ARG A 297 -4.99 10.73 9.11
N ARG A 298 -4.71 11.62 8.14
CA ARG A 298 -3.76 12.72 8.32
C ARG A 298 -4.08 13.49 9.60
N ILE A 299 -3.04 13.73 10.38
CA ILE A 299 -3.06 14.61 11.54
C ILE A 299 -2.74 16.01 11.01
N GLY A 300 -3.58 16.98 11.33
CA GLY A 300 -3.52 18.31 10.72
C GLY A 300 -4.71 19.18 11.12
N GLU A 301 -4.71 20.42 10.64
CA GLU A 301 -5.80 21.38 10.87
C GLU A 301 -7.13 20.80 10.39
N ARG A 302 -8.14 20.81 11.26
CA ARG A 302 -9.47 20.25 10.98
C ARG A 302 -10.19 21.16 9.98
N LEU A 303 -10.25 20.68 8.74
CA LEU A 303 -10.79 21.41 7.60
C LEU A 303 -12.24 20.99 7.33
N VAL A 304 -13.10 21.98 7.08
CA VAL A 304 -14.44 21.80 6.53
C VAL A 304 -14.54 22.49 5.18
N VAL A 305 -15.17 21.84 4.20
CA VAL A 305 -15.40 22.44 2.88
C VAL A 305 -16.85 22.86 2.75
N TYR A 306 -17.09 24.15 2.53
CA TYR A 306 -18.42 24.69 2.26
C TYR A 306 -18.72 24.59 0.77
N GLY A 307 -19.77 23.84 0.42
CA GLY A 307 -20.17 23.47 -0.93
C GLY A 307 -19.75 22.05 -1.30
N ALA A 308 -20.72 21.13 -1.33
CA ALA A 308 -20.55 19.71 -1.67
C ALA A 308 -20.74 19.42 -3.18
N GLY A 309 -20.44 20.40 -4.05
CA GLY A 309 -20.52 20.27 -5.51
C GLY A 309 -19.17 19.94 -6.15
N ASP A 310 -19.08 20.12 -7.48
CA ASP A 310 -17.86 19.87 -8.25
C ASP A 310 -16.65 20.67 -7.74
N GLY A 311 -16.88 21.91 -7.28
CA GLY A 311 -15.85 22.77 -6.68
C GLY A 311 -15.24 22.14 -5.42
N GLY A 312 -16.06 21.51 -4.58
CA GLY A 312 -15.59 20.82 -3.37
C GLY A 312 -14.72 19.59 -3.68
N SER A 313 -15.01 18.89 -4.79
CA SER A 313 -14.18 17.79 -5.26
C SER A 313 -12.78 18.26 -5.72
N LEU A 314 -12.68 19.49 -6.25
CA LEU A 314 -11.42 20.10 -6.65
C LEU A 314 -10.61 20.55 -5.43
N VAL A 315 -11.26 21.07 -4.37
CA VAL A 315 -10.60 21.38 -3.10
C VAL A 315 -9.90 20.16 -2.53
N ILE A 316 -10.57 19.01 -2.50
CA ILE A 316 -9.97 17.74 -2.07
C ILE A 316 -8.74 17.41 -2.89
N ARG A 317 -8.79 17.64 -4.20
CA ARG A 317 -7.70 17.31 -5.11
C ARG A 317 -6.51 18.26 -4.99
N GLU A 318 -6.73 19.53 -4.63
CA GLU A 318 -5.67 20.53 -4.53
C GLU A 318 -5.10 20.59 -3.11
N LEU A 319 -5.94 20.83 -2.10
CA LEU A 319 -5.50 21.10 -0.73
C LEU A 319 -5.09 19.84 0.04
N LEU A 320 -5.67 18.68 -0.24
CA LEU A 320 -5.20 17.44 0.41
C LEU A 320 -3.96 16.85 -0.27
N ASN A 321 -3.58 17.35 -1.45
CA ASN A 321 -2.35 16.94 -2.13
C ASN A 321 -1.19 17.91 -1.89
N ASP A 322 -1.42 19.07 -1.28
CA ASP A 322 -0.34 19.96 -0.88
C ASP A 322 0.53 19.28 0.21
N GLU A 323 1.84 19.30 0.00
CA GLU A 323 2.82 18.77 0.96
C GLU A 323 3.13 19.78 2.08
N HIS A 324 2.83 21.07 1.89
CA HIS A 324 3.24 22.14 2.82
C HIS A 324 2.24 22.42 3.94
N ARG A 325 0.97 22.00 3.78
CA ARG A 325 -0.07 22.12 4.82
C ARG A 325 -0.78 20.80 5.03
N SER A 326 -0.75 20.30 6.26
CA SER A 326 -1.48 19.10 6.64
C SER A 326 -2.89 19.48 7.10
N TYR A 327 -3.89 19.25 6.25
CA TYR A 327 -5.31 19.35 6.61
C TYR A 327 -5.90 17.97 6.88
N ARG A 328 -6.76 17.88 7.91
CA ARG A 328 -7.66 16.76 8.17
C ARG A 328 -9.08 17.15 7.77
N LEU A 329 -9.53 16.69 6.60
CA LEU A 329 -10.90 16.96 6.14
C LEU A 329 -11.92 16.23 7.00
N LEU A 330 -12.79 16.99 7.68
CA LEU A 330 -13.90 16.45 8.48
C LEU A 330 -15.11 16.06 7.61
N GLY A 331 -15.39 16.87 6.60
CA GLY A 331 -16.54 16.67 5.72
C GLY A 331 -16.92 17.94 4.97
N PHE A 332 -18.08 17.87 4.34
CA PHE A 332 -18.68 18.98 3.60
C PHE A 332 -19.82 19.61 4.39
N ILE A 333 -20.02 20.92 4.19
CA ILE A 333 -21.21 21.64 4.59
C ILE A 333 -21.90 22.13 3.32
N ASP A 334 -23.18 21.86 3.16
CA ASP A 334 -23.97 22.31 2.01
C ASP A 334 -25.37 22.66 2.48
N ASP A 335 -25.88 23.81 2.05
CA ASP A 335 -27.20 24.29 2.45
C ASP A 335 -28.33 23.53 1.74
N ASP A 336 -28.03 22.77 0.69
CA ASP A 336 -29.01 21.91 0.02
C ASP A 336 -29.40 20.72 0.92
N PRO A 337 -30.64 20.66 1.41
CA PRO A 337 -31.09 19.58 2.29
C PRO A 337 -31.07 18.22 1.59
N GLN A 338 -31.13 18.16 0.25
CA GLN A 338 -31.06 16.90 -0.49
C GLN A 338 -29.66 16.27 -0.43
N LYS A 339 -28.63 17.07 -0.15
CA LYS A 339 -27.25 16.58 -0.02
C LYS A 339 -26.90 16.13 1.38
N VAL A 340 -27.69 16.51 2.38
CA VAL A 340 -27.51 16.08 3.77
C VAL A 340 -27.64 14.55 3.82
N ARG A 341 -26.64 13.88 4.41
CA ARG A 341 -26.44 12.40 4.43
C ARG A 341 -25.80 11.78 3.17
N LEU A 342 -25.57 12.54 2.10
CA LEU A 342 -24.76 12.05 0.98
C LEU A 342 -23.28 12.05 1.35
N ARG A 343 -22.49 11.28 0.59
CA ARG A 343 -21.03 11.29 0.66
C ARG A 343 -20.44 11.79 -0.65
N VAL A 344 -19.56 12.77 -0.56
CA VAL A 344 -18.80 13.30 -1.69
C VAL A 344 -17.35 12.86 -1.57
N GLN A 345 -16.84 12.13 -2.56
CA GLN A 345 -15.47 11.57 -2.55
C GLN A 345 -15.13 10.78 -1.26
N GLY A 346 -16.14 10.12 -0.69
CA GLY A 346 -16.03 9.31 0.53
C GLY A 346 -16.18 10.07 1.85
N TYR A 347 -16.30 11.40 1.83
CA TYR A 347 -16.53 12.24 3.01
C TYR A 347 -18.01 12.61 3.16
N PRO A 348 -18.55 12.65 4.39
CA PRO A 348 -19.96 12.98 4.61
C PRO A 348 -20.25 14.47 4.39
N VAL A 349 -21.46 14.76 3.94
CA VAL A 349 -22.07 16.09 4.10
C VAL A 349 -22.66 16.15 5.51
N LEU A 350 -22.04 16.94 6.38
CA LEU A 350 -22.33 17.01 7.82
C LEU A 350 -23.66 17.72 8.11
N GLY A 351 -24.05 18.65 7.24
CA GLY A 351 -25.26 19.46 7.37
C GLY A 351 -25.11 20.78 6.61
N GLY A 352 -25.98 21.73 6.95
CA GLY A 352 -25.90 23.11 6.44
C GLY A 352 -25.15 24.05 7.37
N TYR A 353 -25.32 25.35 7.17
CA TYR A 353 -24.68 26.39 7.97
C TYR A 353 -24.80 26.22 9.50
N GLU A 354 -25.96 25.81 10.01
CA GLU A 354 -26.16 25.63 11.47
C GLU A 354 -25.21 24.58 12.07
N THR A 355 -24.90 23.53 11.31
CA THR A 355 -23.92 22.52 11.71
C THR A 355 -22.52 23.09 11.74
N LEU A 356 -22.15 23.94 10.77
CA LEU A 356 -20.87 24.66 10.79
C LEU A 356 -20.77 25.58 12.02
N ALA A 357 -21.83 26.31 12.34
CA ALA A 357 -21.88 27.20 13.51
C ALA A 357 -21.76 26.43 14.84
N GLY A 358 -22.35 25.23 14.93
CA GLY A 358 -22.14 24.33 16.06
C GLY A 358 -20.67 23.89 16.18
N LEU A 359 -20.11 23.39 15.08
CA LEU A 359 -18.72 22.91 15.03
C LEU A 359 -17.70 24.02 15.31
N ALA A 360 -17.95 25.25 14.88
CA ALA A 360 -17.11 26.41 15.17
C ALA A 360 -17.09 26.72 16.68
N ARG A 361 -18.26 26.77 17.32
CA ARG A 361 -18.41 27.06 18.76
C ARG A 361 -17.78 25.99 19.65
N GLU A 362 -17.89 24.72 19.26
CA GLU A 362 -17.24 23.61 19.95
C GLU A 362 -15.71 23.56 19.74
N ARG A 363 -15.14 24.51 18.98
CA ARG A 363 -13.76 24.49 18.51
C ARG A 363 -13.41 23.15 17.88
N ALA A 364 -14.33 22.60 17.10
CA ALA A 364 -14.18 21.34 16.38
C ALA A 364 -13.51 21.51 15.00
N VAL A 365 -13.36 22.76 14.53
CA VAL A 365 -12.87 23.13 13.19
C VAL A 365 -11.78 24.19 13.32
N ASP A 366 -10.70 24.04 12.56
CA ASP A 366 -9.57 24.97 12.53
C ASP A 366 -9.54 25.79 11.23
N ALA A 367 -10.07 25.24 10.13
CA ALA A 367 -10.12 25.90 8.83
C ALA A 367 -11.42 25.61 8.06
N VAL A 368 -11.88 26.58 7.28
CA VAL A 368 -13.02 26.48 6.37
C VAL A 368 -12.59 26.91 4.98
N VAL A 369 -12.91 26.08 3.97
CA VAL A 369 -12.69 26.42 2.56
C VAL A 369 -14.03 26.49 1.85
N VAL A 370 -14.35 27.66 1.30
CA VAL A 370 -15.56 27.87 0.51
C VAL A 370 -15.26 27.52 -0.96
N SER A 371 -16.04 26.60 -1.51
CA SER A 371 -15.92 26.09 -2.88
C SER A 371 -17.22 26.12 -3.68
N ALA A 372 -18.30 26.62 -3.07
CA ALA A 372 -19.57 26.83 -3.73
C ALA A 372 -19.41 27.83 -4.90
N ARG A 373 -19.85 27.41 -6.10
CA ARG A 373 -19.85 28.28 -7.30
C ARG A 373 -20.74 29.49 -7.09
N GLU A 374 -21.91 29.26 -6.52
CA GLU A 374 -22.90 30.27 -6.21
C GLU A 374 -23.18 30.21 -4.71
N ILE A 375 -22.82 31.28 -4.01
CA ILE A 375 -23.11 31.49 -2.60
C ILE A 375 -23.69 32.89 -2.46
N SER A 376 -24.81 33.01 -1.75
CA SER A 376 -25.40 34.32 -1.49
C SER A 376 -24.42 35.20 -0.71
N PRO A 377 -24.31 36.52 -1.02
CA PRO A 377 -23.42 37.43 -0.30
C PRO A 377 -23.66 37.44 1.21
N GLU A 378 -24.94 37.36 1.62
CA GLU A 378 -25.37 37.27 3.02
C GLU A 378 -24.76 36.05 3.73
N ARG A 379 -24.87 34.87 3.11
CA ARG A 379 -24.27 33.63 3.65
C ARG A 379 -22.75 33.72 3.73
N LEU A 380 -22.08 34.26 2.71
CA LEU A 380 -20.63 34.39 2.73
C LEU A 380 -20.17 35.29 3.88
N LYS A 381 -20.85 36.42 4.06
CA LYS A 381 -20.59 37.34 5.17
C LYS A 381 -20.82 36.67 6.53
N ALA A 382 -21.89 35.89 6.67
CA ALA A 382 -22.16 35.14 7.90
C ALA A 382 -21.05 34.11 8.21
N ILE A 383 -20.50 33.45 7.19
CA ILE A 383 -19.35 32.54 7.36
C ILE A 383 -18.08 33.32 7.74
N GLU A 384 -17.84 34.49 7.15
CA GLU A 384 -16.72 35.38 7.49
C GLU A 384 -16.77 35.81 8.95
N GLU A 385 -17.92 36.31 9.41
CA GLU A 385 -18.16 36.70 10.80
C GLU A 385 -17.99 35.51 11.76
N LEU A 386 -18.63 34.38 11.46
CA LEU A 386 -18.50 33.16 12.26
C LEU A 386 -17.04 32.69 12.39
N CYS A 387 -16.27 32.72 11.30
CA CYS A 387 -14.87 32.30 11.31
C CYS A 387 -14.00 33.29 12.08
N ALA A 388 -14.21 34.60 11.90
CA ALA A 388 -13.49 35.65 12.61
C ALA A 388 -13.70 35.55 14.13
N ASP A 389 -14.95 35.39 14.57
CA ASP A 389 -15.32 35.32 15.99
C ASP A 389 -14.72 34.10 16.70
N ASN A 390 -14.45 33.02 15.97
CA ASN A 390 -13.94 31.77 16.52
C ASN A 390 -12.45 31.52 16.19
N GLY A 391 -11.77 32.46 15.53
CA GLY A 391 -10.37 32.33 15.16
C GLY A 391 -10.09 31.22 14.14
N ILE A 392 -11.05 30.95 13.24
CA ILE A 392 -10.99 29.89 12.24
C ILE A 392 -10.42 30.46 10.93
N LEU A 393 -9.49 29.73 10.30
CA LEU A 393 -8.91 30.15 9.03
C LEU A 393 -9.92 29.98 7.89
N LEU A 394 -10.37 31.08 7.30
CA LEU A 394 -11.28 31.06 6.15
C LEU A 394 -10.50 31.26 4.84
N SER A 395 -10.80 30.43 3.85
CA SER A 395 -10.25 30.56 2.50
C SER A 395 -11.34 30.30 1.45
N ARG A 396 -11.22 30.91 0.27
CA ARG A 396 -12.16 30.69 -0.83
C ARG A 396 -11.39 30.21 -2.06
N LEU A 397 -11.84 29.10 -2.65
CA LEU A 397 -11.32 28.60 -3.90
C LEU A 397 -12.28 28.98 -5.03
N HIS A 398 -11.79 29.76 -6.00
CA HIS A 398 -12.57 30.19 -7.16
C HIS A 398 -11.89 29.73 -8.45
N PHE A 399 -12.63 29.05 -9.33
CA PHE A 399 -12.15 28.66 -10.66
C PHE A 399 -12.70 29.63 -11.70
N ARG A 400 -11.82 30.36 -12.36
CA ARG A 400 -12.15 31.21 -13.51
C ARG A 400 -11.32 30.77 -14.71
N LEU A 401 -11.95 30.61 -15.86
CA LEU A 401 -11.24 30.49 -17.13
C LEU A 401 -10.87 31.90 -17.59
N GLU A 402 -9.58 32.16 -17.72
CA GLU A 402 -9.06 33.41 -18.28
C GLU A 402 -8.81 33.19 -19.77
N GLN A 403 -9.51 33.95 -20.62
CA GLN A 403 -9.27 33.92 -22.06
C GLN A 403 -7.99 34.71 -22.35
N LEU A 404 -6.93 34.00 -22.72
CA LEU A 404 -5.66 34.60 -23.11
C LEU A 404 -5.62 35.01 -24.59
N VAL A 405 -6.55 34.48 -25.39
CA VAL A 405 -6.73 34.83 -26.81
C VAL A 405 -8.23 35.03 -27.03
N ALA A 406 -8.62 36.27 -27.35
CA ALA A 406 -9.97 36.57 -27.80
C ALA A 406 -10.08 36.14 -29.27
N SER A 407 -11.06 35.28 -29.56
CA SER A 407 -11.51 34.98 -30.93
C SER A 407 -12.49 36.05 -31.42
#